data_AF-A0A7C9EP81-F1
#
_entry.id   AF-A0A7C9EP81-F1
#
_cell.length_a   1.000
_cell.length_b   1.000
_cell.length_c   1.000
_cell.angle_alpha   90.00
_cell.angle_beta   90.00
_cell.angle_gamma   90.00
#
_symmetry.space_group_name_H-M   'P 1'
#
loop_
_entity.id
_entity.type
_entity.pdbx_description
1 polymer ?
#
loop_
_entity_poly.entity_id
_entity_poly.type
_entity_poly.pdbx_seq_one_letter_code
_entity_poly.pdbx_strand_id
1 'polypeptide(L)'
;LPKTDPTRFEKSSSTYKLSSVYYNNGASGRIGEPYNFGRPKVLQEEQGTWRQRILDPGSEIVLKWNKVFIVACLLALFIDPLYFYLPGIGGDDKTSCVKTDLNLRVVVTLFRTLADLFYFLHVVIKFRTAYVAPSTRIFGRGELVKDPKMIARRYLRSDFLIDLIAALPLPQIVIWFIIPASRSPRTDHNNNALALIVLLQYVPRLYLIFPLSSEIVKATGVVTKTAWAGAAYNLLLYMLASHVLGAAWYLLSIERYTHCWKSICKQESTPAKCVPHYLDCDIFYLPDRMTWANKTSVFSKCDPQQDSSFPYGIFQSAVDKGVVSSSFIAKYFYCLWWGLQQLRRICNPSL
;
A
#
# COMPACT_ATOMS: atom_id res chain seq x y z
N LEU A 1 11.79 54.93 -45.07
CA LEU A 1 12.94 54.05 -45.39
C LEU A 1 12.63 52.63 -44.92
N PRO A 2 13.00 51.60 -45.69
CA PRO A 2 12.19 50.39 -45.82
C PRO A 2 12.86 49.07 -45.36
N LYS A 3 12.00 48.08 -45.10
CA LYS A 3 12.09 46.62 -45.39
C LYS A 3 13.40 45.86 -45.07
N THR A 4 13.27 44.69 -44.43
CA THR A 4 13.47 43.39 -45.14
C THR A 4 13.09 42.17 -44.28
N ASP A 5 12.51 41.20 -45.01
CA ASP A 5 12.07 39.85 -44.65
C ASP A 5 13.23 38.87 -44.30
N PRO A 6 12.93 37.66 -43.79
CA PRO A 6 13.90 36.73 -43.23
C PRO A 6 14.60 35.88 -44.29
N THR A 7 15.91 35.64 -44.10
CA THR A 7 16.68 34.67 -44.89
C THR A 7 17.00 33.41 -44.07
N ARG A 8 16.39 32.32 -44.54
CA ARG A 8 16.81 30.92 -44.50
C ARG A 8 18.33 30.73 -44.29
N PHE A 9 18.72 29.93 -43.30
CA PHE A 9 20.00 29.22 -43.31
C PHE A 9 19.80 27.72 -43.13
N GLU A 10 20.45 26.99 -44.02
CA GLU A 10 20.38 25.57 -44.23
C GLU A 10 21.14 24.75 -43.18
N LYS A 11 20.66 23.51 -43.09
CA LYS A 11 21.16 22.33 -42.41
C LYS A 11 22.67 22.13 -42.62
N SER A 12 23.44 21.92 -41.54
CA SER A 12 24.77 21.30 -41.62
C SER A 12 24.84 20.07 -40.72
N SER A 13 25.06 18.93 -41.38
CA SER A 13 25.28 17.61 -40.81
C SER A 13 26.79 17.45 -40.59
N SER A 14 27.25 17.37 -39.34
CA SER A 14 28.65 17.08 -39.03
C SER A 14 28.90 15.57 -38.95
N THR A 15 29.27 15.00 -40.09
CA THR A 15 29.86 13.67 -40.21
C THR A 15 31.34 13.76 -39.80
N TYR A 16 31.70 13.25 -38.62
CA TYR A 16 33.10 13.12 -38.23
C TYR A 16 33.74 11.93 -38.96
N LYS A 17 34.55 12.22 -40.00
CA LYS A 17 35.54 11.29 -40.58
C LYS A 17 36.84 11.45 -39.79
N LEU A 18 37.31 10.39 -39.14
CA LEU A 18 38.64 10.33 -38.54
C LEU A 18 39.59 9.59 -39.49
N SER A 19 40.57 10.31 -40.00
CA SER A 19 41.61 9.85 -40.93
C SER A 19 42.69 9.07 -40.16
N SER A 20 43.01 7.86 -40.61
CA SER A 20 44.12 7.05 -40.10
C SER A 20 45.44 7.42 -40.80
N VAL A 21 46.43 7.82 -40.01
CA VAL A 21 47.81 8.06 -40.42
C VAL A 21 48.53 6.73 -40.59
N TYR A 22 49.08 6.47 -41.78
CA TYR A 22 49.94 5.33 -42.08
C TYR A 22 51.41 5.71 -41.83
N TYR A 23 52.11 4.94 -41.01
CA TYR A 23 53.57 4.92 -40.95
C TYR A 23 54.07 3.71 -41.74
N ASN A 24 54.86 3.96 -42.79
CA ASN A 24 55.61 2.94 -43.52
C ASN A 24 56.99 2.77 -42.87
N ASN A 25 57.39 1.54 -42.61
CA ASN A 25 58.80 1.12 -42.60
C ASN A 25 58.88 -0.31 -43.16
N GLY A 26 59.79 -0.51 -44.11
CA GLY A 26 59.90 -1.73 -44.89
C GLY A 26 60.87 -2.78 -44.31
N ALA A 27 60.74 -3.97 -44.90
CA ALA A 27 61.75 -4.97 -45.23
C ALA A 27 61.61 -6.38 -44.60
N SER A 28 61.55 -7.34 -45.53
CA SER A 28 62.06 -8.72 -45.47
C SER A 28 61.19 -9.87 -44.93
N GLY A 29 60.52 -10.55 -45.87
CA GLY A 29 60.59 -12.01 -46.11
C GLY A 29 60.25 -13.00 -44.99
N ARG A 30 59.10 -13.69 -45.12
CA ARG A 30 58.97 -15.17 -45.23
C ARG A 30 57.49 -15.57 -45.32
N ILE A 31 57.23 -16.54 -46.17
CA ILE A 31 55.92 -17.16 -46.45
C ILE A 31 55.53 -18.07 -45.27
N GLY A 32 54.29 -17.95 -44.79
CA GLY A 32 53.69 -18.85 -43.80
C GLY A 32 52.21 -18.51 -43.55
N GLU A 33 51.34 -19.43 -43.98
CA GLU A 33 49.90 -19.70 -43.68
C GLU A 33 48.90 -18.57 -43.28
N PRO A 34 47.67 -18.58 -43.83
CA PRO A 34 46.65 -17.61 -43.47
C PRO A 34 46.01 -17.94 -42.12
N TYR A 35 46.23 -17.07 -41.13
CA TYR A 35 45.41 -17.00 -39.93
C TYR A 35 43.98 -16.55 -40.31
N ASN A 36 43.01 -17.42 -40.06
CA ASN A 36 41.58 -17.13 -40.21
C ASN A 36 41.18 -15.94 -39.32
N PHE A 37 41.02 -14.77 -39.93
CA PHE A 37 40.40 -13.61 -39.30
C PHE A 37 38.91 -13.89 -39.11
N GLY A 38 38.53 -14.23 -37.88
CA GLY A 38 37.13 -14.39 -37.48
C GLY A 38 36.34 -13.12 -37.82
N ARG A 39 35.25 -13.28 -38.59
CA ARG A 39 34.27 -12.22 -38.81
C ARG A 39 33.83 -11.62 -37.47
N PRO A 40 33.61 -10.30 -37.38
CA PRO A 40 32.87 -9.76 -36.26
C PRO A 40 31.50 -10.44 -36.25
N LYS A 41 31.18 -11.14 -35.16
CA LYS A 41 29.82 -11.56 -34.87
C LYS A 41 28.97 -10.30 -34.81
N VAL A 42 28.29 -10.00 -35.91
CA VAL A 42 27.13 -9.12 -35.92
C VAL A 42 26.23 -9.65 -34.80
N LEU A 43 26.00 -8.81 -33.80
CA LEU A 43 25.12 -9.08 -32.68
C LEU A 43 23.74 -9.34 -33.29
N GLN A 44 23.42 -10.61 -33.57
CA GLN A 44 22.06 -11.03 -33.84
C GLN A 44 21.28 -10.67 -32.58
N GLU A 45 20.43 -9.66 -32.69
CA GLU A 45 19.36 -9.44 -31.76
C GLU A 45 18.45 -10.66 -31.88
N GLU A 46 18.74 -11.71 -31.09
CA GLU A 46 17.86 -12.86 -30.99
C GLU A 46 16.50 -12.34 -30.51
N GLN A 47 15.54 -12.37 -31.43
CA GLN A 47 14.12 -12.22 -31.16
C GLN A 47 13.64 -13.46 -30.40
N GLY A 48 14.18 -13.66 -29.20
CA GLY A 48 13.66 -14.64 -28.25
C GLY A 48 12.24 -14.25 -27.85
N THR A 49 11.37 -15.25 -27.76
CA THR A 49 10.04 -15.09 -27.15
C THR A 49 10.15 -14.31 -25.83
N TRP A 50 9.16 -13.47 -25.50
CA TRP A 50 9.16 -12.65 -24.27
C TRP A 50 9.51 -13.45 -22.98
N ARG A 51 9.27 -14.78 -23.00
CA ARG A 51 9.62 -15.74 -21.94
C ARG A 51 11.12 -15.93 -21.70
N GLN A 52 12.00 -15.57 -22.64
CA GLN A 52 13.45 -15.72 -22.52
C GLN A 52 14.19 -14.39 -22.33
N ARG A 53 13.50 -13.26 -22.48
CA ARG A 53 14.14 -11.94 -22.42
C ARG A 53 14.36 -11.53 -20.96
N ILE A 54 15.63 -11.31 -20.61
CA ILE A 54 16.03 -10.70 -19.33
C ILE A 54 16.06 -9.18 -19.52
N LEU A 55 15.39 -8.48 -18.62
CA LEU A 55 15.26 -7.02 -18.63
C LEU A 55 16.52 -6.38 -18.06
N ASP A 56 17.00 -5.34 -18.73
CA ASP A 56 18.04 -4.47 -18.20
C ASP A 56 17.43 -3.56 -17.12
N PRO A 57 17.99 -3.50 -15.90
CA PRO A 57 17.50 -2.61 -14.84
C PRO A 57 17.52 -1.13 -15.24
N GLY A 58 18.40 -0.72 -16.16
CA GLY A 58 18.47 0.63 -16.71
C GLY A 58 17.52 0.88 -17.89
N SER A 59 16.77 -0.13 -18.34
CA SER A 59 15.84 0.03 -19.47
C SER A 59 14.67 0.97 -19.12
N GLU A 60 14.20 1.73 -20.11
CA GLU A 60 13.06 2.62 -19.92
C GLU A 60 11.80 1.89 -19.44
N ILE A 61 11.62 0.63 -19.83
CA ILE A 61 10.46 -0.18 -19.47
C ILE A 61 10.46 -0.47 -17.96
N VAL A 62 11.60 -0.90 -17.42
CA VAL A 62 11.74 -1.18 -15.97
C VAL A 62 11.60 0.11 -15.17
N LEU A 63 12.20 1.21 -15.63
CA LEU A 63 12.08 2.52 -14.96
C LEU A 63 10.64 3.05 -14.97
N LYS A 64 9.89 2.91 -16.08
CA LYS A 64 8.48 3.27 -16.16
C LYS A 64 7.62 2.36 -15.27
N TRP A 65 7.88 1.05 -15.27
CA TRP A 65 7.19 0.10 -14.39
C TRP A 65 7.41 0.43 -12.91
N ASN A 66 8.63 0.70 -12.48
CA ASN A 66 8.94 1.05 -11.09
C ASN A 66 8.18 2.32 -10.66
N LYS A 67 8.05 3.33 -11.54
CA LYS A 67 7.23 4.52 -11.24
C LYS A 67 5.75 4.19 -11.06
N VAL A 68 5.17 3.43 -12.00
CA VAL A 68 3.76 3.01 -11.92
C VAL A 68 3.52 2.18 -10.66
N PHE A 69 4.42 1.26 -10.36
CA PHE A 69 4.36 0.41 -9.18
C PHE A 69 4.42 1.20 -7.88
N ILE A 70 5.29 2.21 -7.76
CA ILE A 70 5.31 3.09 -6.58
C ILE A 70 3.98 3.81 -6.40
N VAL A 71 3.43 4.38 -7.48
CA VAL A 71 2.12 5.06 -7.40
C VAL A 71 1.04 4.08 -6.95
N ALA A 72 1.02 2.86 -7.51
CA ALA A 72 0.10 1.81 -7.07
C ALA A 72 0.28 1.43 -5.59
N CYS A 73 1.53 1.34 -5.11
CA CYS A 73 1.83 1.06 -3.71
C CYS A 73 1.37 2.19 -2.77
N LEU A 74 1.60 3.45 -3.15
CA LEU A 74 1.14 4.62 -2.38
C LEU A 74 -0.38 4.65 -2.29
N LEU A 75 -1.08 4.39 -3.40
CA LEU A 75 -2.54 4.26 -3.40
C LEU A 75 -2.99 3.11 -2.50
N ALA A 76 -2.33 1.95 -2.56
CA ALA A 76 -2.64 0.81 -1.70
C ALA A 76 -2.51 1.15 -0.21
N LEU A 77 -1.48 1.92 0.19
CA LEU A 77 -1.33 2.39 1.57
C LEU A 77 -2.47 3.29 2.05
N PHE A 78 -3.10 4.06 1.16
CA PHE A 78 -4.30 4.84 1.50
C PHE A 78 -5.55 3.96 1.60
N ILE A 79 -5.63 2.89 0.81
CA ILE A 79 -6.76 1.95 0.82
C ILE A 79 -6.73 1.07 2.07
N ASP A 80 -5.56 0.64 2.55
CA ASP A 80 -5.44 -0.31 3.66
C ASP A 80 -6.16 0.13 4.96
N PRO A 81 -6.06 1.39 5.44
CA PRO A 81 -6.79 1.84 6.63
C PRO A 81 -8.30 1.95 6.42
N LEU A 82 -8.82 1.89 5.18
CA LEU A 82 -10.26 1.91 4.94
C LEU A 82 -10.98 0.70 5.54
N TYR A 83 -10.27 -0.42 5.72
CA TYR A 83 -10.80 -1.60 6.41
C TYR A 83 -11.24 -1.31 7.84
N PHE A 84 -10.65 -0.31 8.50
CA PHE A 84 -11.01 0.07 9.85
C PHE A 84 -12.39 0.75 9.94
N TYR A 85 -12.92 1.25 8.83
CA TYR A 85 -14.25 1.85 8.75
C TYR A 85 -15.36 0.84 8.40
N LEU A 86 -15.04 -0.45 8.21
CA LEU A 86 -16.01 -1.51 7.94
C LEU A 86 -17.03 -1.70 9.06
N PRO A 87 -16.63 -1.90 10.34
CA PRO A 87 -17.61 -2.00 11.40
C PRO A 87 -18.21 -0.63 11.70
N GLY A 88 -19.49 -0.62 12.03
CA GLY A 88 -20.21 0.59 12.42
C GLY A 88 -21.38 0.26 13.32
N ILE A 89 -22.02 1.28 13.86
CA ILE A 89 -23.22 1.13 14.66
C ILE A 89 -24.44 1.46 13.79
N GLY A 90 -25.41 0.55 13.80
CA GLY A 90 -26.71 0.73 13.17
C GLY A 90 -27.82 0.52 14.20
N GLY A 91 -29.05 0.43 13.70
CA GLY A 91 -30.24 0.27 14.52
C GLY A 91 -31.25 1.39 14.29
N ASP A 92 -32.16 1.54 15.24
CA ASP A 92 -33.19 2.57 15.28
C ASP A 92 -32.98 3.47 16.52
N ASP A 93 -33.89 4.42 16.74
CA ASP A 93 -33.78 5.39 17.84
C ASP A 93 -33.80 4.76 19.24
N LYS A 94 -34.17 3.47 19.35
CA LYS A 94 -34.34 2.77 20.63
C LYS A 94 -33.32 1.66 20.86
N THR A 95 -32.83 1.05 19.79
CA THR A 95 -32.01 -0.16 19.86
C THR A 95 -30.89 -0.09 18.84
N SER A 96 -29.68 -0.42 19.30
CA SER A 96 -28.49 -0.35 18.48
C SER A 96 -27.93 -1.74 18.18
N CYS A 97 -27.13 -1.86 17.14
CA CYS A 97 -26.44 -3.09 16.78
C CYS A 97 -25.15 -2.81 16.01
N VAL A 98 -24.25 -3.78 15.97
CA VAL A 98 -23.04 -3.73 15.16
C VAL A 98 -23.39 -4.15 13.74
N LYS A 99 -23.13 -3.27 12.78
CA LYS A 99 -23.22 -3.57 11.35
C LYS A 99 -21.85 -3.62 10.71
N THR A 100 -21.76 -4.29 9.58
CA THR A 100 -20.60 -4.25 8.69
C THR A 100 -21.02 -3.62 7.37
N ASP A 101 -20.29 -2.60 6.92
CA ASP A 101 -20.56 -1.94 5.64
C ASP A 101 -20.12 -2.84 4.48
N LEU A 102 -21.10 -3.50 3.85
CA LEU A 102 -20.89 -4.41 2.73
C LEU A 102 -20.36 -3.70 1.48
N ASN A 103 -20.85 -2.48 1.22
CA ASN A 103 -20.46 -1.71 0.04
C ASN A 103 -18.99 -1.30 0.16
N LEU A 104 -18.61 -0.74 1.31
CA LEU A 104 -17.21 -0.42 1.59
C LEU A 104 -16.34 -1.69 1.54
N ARG A 105 -16.81 -2.81 2.10
CA ARG A 105 -16.10 -4.09 2.06
C ARG A 105 -15.78 -4.53 0.64
N VAL A 106 -16.77 -4.49 -0.26
CA VAL A 106 -16.59 -4.86 -1.67
C VAL A 106 -15.64 -3.90 -2.37
N VAL A 107 -15.83 -2.58 -2.21
CA VAL A 107 -15.01 -1.56 -2.86
C VAL A 107 -13.54 -1.67 -2.43
N VAL A 108 -13.28 -1.74 -1.12
CA VAL A 108 -11.90 -1.86 -0.60
C VAL A 108 -11.29 -3.19 -1.05
N THR A 109 -12.03 -4.29 -1.02
CA THR A 109 -11.55 -5.60 -1.52
C THR A 109 -11.15 -5.54 -2.99
N LEU A 110 -11.96 -4.90 -3.85
CA LEU A 110 -11.69 -4.76 -5.28
C LEU A 110 -10.36 -4.02 -5.52
N PHE A 111 -10.21 -2.82 -4.96
CA PHE A 111 -8.97 -2.04 -5.11
C PHE A 111 -7.76 -2.76 -4.52
N ARG A 112 -7.97 -3.45 -3.40
CA ARG A 112 -6.91 -4.23 -2.74
C ARG A 112 -6.46 -5.42 -3.60
N THR A 113 -7.38 -6.07 -4.30
CA THR A 113 -7.10 -7.18 -5.24
C THR A 113 -6.33 -6.68 -6.45
N LEU A 114 -6.71 -5.52 -6.99
CA LEU A 114 -5.96 -4.86 -8.06
C LEU A 114 -4.54 -4.53 -7.61
N ALA A 115 -4.36 -3.98 -6.41
CA ALA A 115 -3.03 -3.71 -5.86
C ALA A 115 -2.19 -4.99 -5.70
N ASP A 116 -2.76 -6.09 -5.20
CA ASP A 116 -2.06 -7.38 -5.09
C ASP A 116 -1.58 -7.91 -6.44
N LEU A 117 -2.37 -7.71 -7.50
CA LEU A 117 -1.93 -8.04 -8.86
C LEU A 117 -0.67 -7.25 -9.26
N PHE A 118 -0.60 -5.96 -8.94
CA PHE A 118 0.61 -5.15 -9.18
C PHE A 118 1.81 -5.66 -8.37
N TYR A 119 1.63 -6.03 -7.10
CA TYR A 119 2.70 -6.65 -6.28
C TYR A 119 3.18 -7.97 -6.88
N PHE A 120 2.26 -8.83 -7.30
CA PHE A 120 2.60 -10.09 -7.96
C PHE A 120 3.37 -9.86 -9.27
N LEU A 121 2.90 -8.95 -10.13
CA LEU A 121 3.59 -8.60 -11.37
C LEU A 121 4.98 -8.01 -11.10
N HIS A 122 5.14 -7.22 -10.04
CA HIS A 122 6.43 -6.67 -9.65
C HIS A 122 7.42 -7.76 -9.21
N VAL A 123 6.97 -8.76 -8.44
CA VAL A 123 7.76 -9.95 -8.09
C VAL A 123 8.21 -10.70 -9.35
N VAL A 124 7.29 -10.93 -10.30
CA VAL A 124 7.60 -11.59 -11.58
C VAL A 124 8.65 -10.81 -12.37
N ILE A 125 8.56 -9.49 -12.40
CA ILE A 125 9.53 -8.62 -13.10
C ILE A 125 10.91 -8.65 -12.40
N LYS A 126 10.97 -8.68 -11.06
CA LYS A 126 12.24 -8.83 -10.33
C LYS A 126 12.96 -10.13 -10.65
N PHE A 127 12.25 -11.26 -10.79
CA PHE A 127 12.84 -12.51 -11.27
C PHE A 127 13.42 -12.43 -12.70
N ARG A 128 13.01 -11.44 -13.49
CA ARG A 128 13.41 -11.24 -14.89
C ARG A 128 14.31 -10.02 -15.09
N THR A 129 14.71 -9.33 -14.04
CA THR A 129 15.56 -8.14 -14.13
C THR A 129 17.00 -8.52 -13.79
N ALA A 130 17.93 -8.19 -14.69
CA ALA A 130 19.35 -8.38 -14.47
C ALA A 130 19.85 -7.47 -13.33
N TYR A 131 20.97 -7.84 -12.72
CA TYR A 131 21.58 -7.04 -11.65
C TYR A 131 23.02 -6.70 -11.98
N VAL A 132 23.51 -5.60 -11.43
CA VAL A 132 24.92 -5.20 -11.52
C VAL A 132 25.69 -5.86 -10.38
N ALA A 133 26.74 -6.63 -10.69
CA ALA A 133 27.55 -7.33 -9.70
C ALA A 133 28.39 -6.35 -8.86
N PRO A 134 28.24 -6.30 -7.51
CA PRO A 134 28.96 -5.34 -6.67
C PRO A 134 30.48 -5.46 -6.75
N SER A 135 31.00 -6.67 -6.91
CA SER A 135 32.43 -7.01 -6.97
C SER A 135 33.15 -6.52 -8.22
N THR A 136 32.41 -6.07 -9.25
CA THR A 136 32.96 -5.60 -10.52
C THR A 136 32.93 -4.08 -10.66
N ARG A 137 32.53 -3.34 -9.60
CA ARG A 137 32.47 -1.86 -9.61
C ARG A 137 33.86 -1.23 -9.53
N ILE A 138 34.69 -1.47 -10.53
CA ILE A 138 35.92 -0.71 -10.75
C ILE A 138 35.51 0.46 -11.67
N PHE A 139 35.66 1.71 -11.23
CA PHE A 139 35.27 2.91 -11.99
C PHE A 139 33.78 3.07 -12.36
N GLY A 140 32.85 2.43 -11.64
CA GLY A 140 31.40 2.67 -11.81
C GLY A 140 30.73 1.94 -12.98
N ARG A 141 31.48 1.17 -13.80
CA ARG A 141 30.92 0.19 -14.74
C ARG A 141 30.99 -1.21 -14.11
N GLY A 142 29.91 -1.63 -13.45
CA GLY A 142 29.78 -3.03 -13.03
C GLY A 142 29.28 -3.90 -14.18
N GLU A 143 29.67 -5.17 -14.16
CA GLU A 143 29.20 -6.19 -15.10
C GLU A 143 27.73 -6.53 -14.84
N LEU A 144 26.95 -6.59 -15.91
CA LEU A 144 25.52 -6.90 -15.86
C LEU A 144 25.32 -8.42 -15.96
N VAL A 145 24.91 -9.05 -14.86
CA VAL A 145 24.66 -10.49 -14.81
C VAL A 145 23.27 -10.78 -15.36
N LYS A 146 23.21 -11.50 -16.49
CA LYS A 146 21.97 -11.88 -17.18
C LYS A 146 21.55 -13.35 -17.00
N ASP A 147 22.33 -14.16 -16.28
CA ASP A 147 21.98 -15.57 -16.05
C ASP A 147 20.72 -15.69 -15.16
N PRO A 148 19.61 -16.27 -15.66
CA PRO A 148 18.37 -16.42 -14.91
C PRO A 148 18.54 -17.18 -13.58
N LYS A 149 19.43 -18.17 -13.52
CA LYS A 149 19.66 -18.97 -12.30
C LYS A 149 20.36 -18.14 -11.23
N MET A 150 21.31 -17.30 -11.63
CA MET A 150 22.00 -16.40 -10.71
C MET A 150 21.08 -15.29 -10.22
N ILE A 151 20.24 -14.73 -11.09
CA ILE A 151 19.22 -13.73 -10.74
C ILE A 151 18.25 -14.30 -9.70
N ALA A 152 17.64 -15.46 -9.99
CA ALA A 152 16.69 -16.11 -9.08
C ALA A 152 17.33 -16.44 -7.73
N ARG A 153 18.54 -17.01 -7.71
CA ARG A 153 19.23 -17.37 -6.46
C ARG A 153 19.55 -16.15 -5.61
N ARG A 154 19.96 -15.04 -6.23
CA ARG A 154 20.22 -13.78 -5.52
C ARG A 154 18.92 -13.24 -4.93
N TYR A 155 17.87 -13.12 -5.75
CA TYR A 155 16.59 -12.54 -5.33
C TYR A 155 15.92 -13.36 -4.21
N LEU A 156 15.94 -14.69 -4.30
CA LEU A 156 15.40 -15.58 -3.27
C LEU A 156 16.10 -15.45 -1.91
N ARG A 157 17.38 -15.03 -1.88
CA ARG A 157 18.15 -14.87 -0.65
C ARG A 157 18.05 -13.48 -0.01
N SER A 158 17.65 -12.46 -0.76
CA SER A 158 17.55 -11.08 -0.26
C SER A 158 16.10 -10.65 -0.06
N ASP A 159 15.44 -10.24 -1.13
CA ASP A 159 14.25 -9.39 -1.08
C ASP A 159 12.94 -10.18 -1.26
N PHE A 160 13.04 -11.42 -1.77
CA PHE A 160 11.88 -12.24 -2.10
C PHE A 160 10.91 -12.44 -0.93
N LEU A 161 11.41 -12.69 0.29
CA LEU A 161 10.54 -12.93 1.43
C LEU A 161 9.70 -11.70 1.78
N ILE A 162 10.29 -10.51 1.73
CA ILE A 162 9.61 -9.24 2.02
C ILE A 162 8.59 -8.94 0.93
N ASP A 163 8.99 -9.08 -0.34
CA ASP A 163 8.08 -8.89 -1.47
C ASP A 163 6.91 -9.89 -1.43
N LEU A 164 7.17 -11.14 -1.05
CA LEU A 164 6.15 -12.17 -0.89
C LEU A 164 5.16 -11.81 0.21
N ILE A 165 5.63 -11.47 1.41
CA ILE A 165 4.77 -11.07 2.54
C ILE A 165 3.91 -9.87 2.16
N ALA A 166 4.49 -8.88 1.47
CA ALA A 166 3.74 -7.72 1.00
C ALA A 166 2.70 -8.08 -0.06
N ALA A 167 2.97 -9.06 -0.93
CA ALA A 167 2.06 -9.52 -1.98
C ALA A 167 0.91 -10.43 -1.46
N LEU A 168 0.97 -10.89 -0.21
CA LEU A 168 -0.07 -11.78 0.33
C LEU A 168 -1.41 -11.01 0.53
N PRO A 169 -2.55 -11.60 0.13
CA PRO A 169 -3.87 -11.01 0.34
C PRO A 169 -4.45 -11.31 1.74
N LEU A 170 -3.67 -11.20 2.83
CA LEU A 170 -4.12 -11.60 4.18
C LEU A 170 -5.40 -10.88 4.66
N PRO A 171 -5.59 -9.57 4.47
CA PRO A 171 -6.79 -8.85 4.89
C PRO A 171 -8.03 -9.39 4.17
N GLN A 172 -7.92 -9.69 2.87
CA GLN A 172 -9.01 -10.25 2.08
C GLN A 172 -9.38 -11.64 2.61
N ILE A 173 -8.38 -12.50 2.86
CA ILE A 173 -8.63 -13.85 3.39
C ILE A 173 -9.36 -13.77 4.74
N VAL A 174 -8.90 -12.90 5.62
CA VAL A 174 -9.46 -12.78 6.98
C VAL A 174 -10.89 -12.22 6.94
N ILE A 175 -11.12 -11.18 6.13
CA ILE A 175 -12.42 -10.52 6.04
C ILE A 175 -13.49 -11.42 5.42
N TRP A 176 -13.13 -12.19 4.41
CA TRP A 176 -14.08 -13.01 3.67
C TRP A 176 -14.25 -14.42 4.24
N PHE A 177 -13.23 -14.99 4.89
CA PHE A 177 -13.29 -16.36 5.38
C PHE A 177 -13.28 -16.44 6.90
N ILE A 178 -12.37 -15.74 7.58
CA ILE A 178 -12.17 -15.89 9.03
C ILE A 178 -13.26 -15.18 9.84
N ILE A 179 -13.54 -13.91 9.54
CA ILE A 179 -14.52 -13.11 10.30
C ILE A 179 -15.92 -13.74 10.25
N PRO A 180 -16.48 -14.08 9.07
CA PRO A 180 -17.81 -14.69 8.99
C PRO A 180 -17.85 -16.07 9.68
N ALA A 181 -16.79 -16.87 9.56
CA ALA A 181 -16.71 -18.18 10.23
C ALA A 181 -16.59 -18.06 11.75
N SER A 182 -15.96 -17.00 12.25
CA SER A 182 -15.76 -16.75 13.69
C SER A 182 -16.97 -16.12 14.41
N ARG A 183 -17.99 -15.65 13.68
CA ARG A 183 -19.24 -15.08 14.23
C ARG A 183 -20.15 -16.13 14.90
N SER A 184 -19.57 -17.22 15.44
CA SER A 184 -20.32 -18.22 16.18
C SER A 184 -20.90 -17.62 17.48
N PRO A 185 -22.12 -18.03 17.90
CA PRO A 185 -22.76 -17.55 19.13
C PRO A 185 -21.98 -17.83 20.43
N ARG A 186 -20.95 -18.68 20.35
CA ARG A 186 -20.21 -19.22 21.49
C ARG A 186 -18.89 -18.50 21.78
N THR A 187 -18.47 -17.57 20.92
CA THR A 187 -17.09 -17.10 20.91
C THR A 187 -16.98 -15.60 21.23
N ASP A 188 -16.47 -15.34 22.43
CA ASP A 188 -16.26 -14.05 23.05
C ASP A 188 -14.95 -13.39 22.57
N HIS A 189 -14.71 -13.37 21.25
CA HIS A 189 -13.42 -12.90 20.74
C HIS A 189 -13.34 -11.37 20.67
N ASN A 190 -12.21 -10.85 21.19
CA ASN A 190 -11.75 -9.48 20.95
C ASN A 190 -11.51 -9.30 19.45
N ASN A 191 -12.18 -8.31 18.85
CA ASN A 191 -12.14 -8.04 17.41
C ASN A 191 -10.87 -7.31 16.94
N ASN A 192 -9.78 -7.39 17.71
CA ASN A 192 -8.51 -6.73 17.42
C ASN A 192 -7.70 -7.46 16.32
N ALA A 193 -8.15 -8.63 15.87
CA ALA A 193 -7.49 -9.38 14.80
C ALA A 193 -7.45 -8.58 13.49
N LEU A 194 -8.54 -7.89 13.14
CA LEU A 194 -8.60 -6.98 11.98
C LEU A 194 -7.53 -5.88 12.07
N ALA A 195 -7.46 -5.20 13.22
CA ALA A 195 -6.47 -4.16 13.48
C ALA A 195 -5.04 -4.69 13.38
N LEU A 196 -4.77 -5.83 14.02
CA LEU A 196 -3.46 -6.46 14.04
C LEU A 196 -3.01 -6.91 12.66
N ILE A 197 -3.90 -7.50 11.86
CA ILE A 197 -3.55 -8.02 10.54
C ILE A 197 -3.31 -6.89 9.54
N VAL A 198 -4.16 -5.85 9.55
CA VAL A 198 -3.93 -4.65 8.73
C VAL A 198 -2.61 -4.00 9.12
N LEU A 199 -2.31 -3.85 10.41
CA LEU A 199 -1.04 -3.30 10.88
C LEU A 199 0.17 -4.17 10.47
N LEU A 200 0.06 -5.49 10.62
CA LEU A 200 1.11 -6.45 10.26
C LEU A 200 1.44 -6.40 8.77
N GLN A 201 0.44 -6.20 7.91
CA GLN A 201 0.64 -6.04 6.48
C GLN A 201 1.12 -4.66 6.04
N TYR A 202 0.71 -3.63 6.78
CA TYR A 202 1.06 -2.25 6.49
C TYR A 202 2.56 -2.02 6.57
N VAL A 203 3.24 -2.63 7.56
CA VAL A 203 4.69 -2.46 7.79
C VAL A 203 5.56 -2.97 6.62
N PRO A 204 5.44 -4.23 6.14
CA PRO A 204 6.17 -4.70 4.97
C PRO A 204 5.93 -3.85 3.72
N ARG A 205 4.69 -3.39 3.50
CA ARG A 205 4.34 -2.53 2.36
C ARG A 205 5.02 -1.18 2.42
N LEU A 206 5.02 -0.56 3.61
CA LEU A 206 5.73 0.69 3.85
C LEU A 206 7.25 0.50 3.63
N TYR A 207 7.81 -0.60 4.14
CA TYR A 207 9.23 -0.93 3.93
C TYR A 207 9.59 -1.07 2.45
N LEU A 208 8.75 -1.63 1.59
CA LEU A 208 9.04 -1.75 0.16
C LEU A 208 9.06 -0.40 -0.59
N ILE A 209 8.29 0.59 -0.14
CA ILE A 209 8.24 1.90 -0.79
C ILE A 209 9.52 2.70 -0.50
N PHE A 210 10.14 2.55 0.67
CA PHE A 210 11.31 3.34 1.07
C PHE A 210 12.57 3.11 0.18
N PRO A 211 13.03 1.87 -0.08
CA PRO A 211 14.15 1.59 -0.98
C PRO A 211 13.84 2.03 -2.41
N LEU A 212 12.63 1.72 -2.89
CA LEU A 212 12.24 1.99 -4.27
C LEU A 212 12.12 3.50 -4.54
N SER A 213 11.58 4.26 -3.58
CA SER A 213 11.57 5.72 -3.66
C SER A 213 12.99 6.32 -3.57
N SER A 214 13.88 5.76 -2.74
CA SER A 214 15.29 6.19 -2.68
C SER A 214 16.00 5.98 -4.02
N GLU A 215 15.80 4.85 -4.69
CA GLU A 215 16.37 4.57 -6.00
C GLU A 215 15.85 5.54 -7.08
N ILE A 216 14.55 5.84 -7.08
CA ILE A 216 13.98 6.80 -8.04
C ILE A 216 14.45 8.21 -7.74
N VAL A 217 14.52 8.64 -6.48
CA VAL A 217 15.02 9.96 -6.09
C VAL A 217 16.48 10.12 -6.53
N LYS A 218 17.32 9.10 -6.32
CA LYS A 218 18.72 9.09 -6.78
C LYS A 218 18.86 9.10 -8.30
N ALA A 219 18.00 8.35 -9.02
CA ALA A 219 18.06 8.24 -10.48
C ALA A 219 17.47 9.45 -11.23
N THR A 220 16.44 10.09 -10.68
CA THR A 220 15.67 11.12 -11.38
C THR A 220 15.82 12.53 -10.80
N GLY A 221 16.34 12.66 -9.59
CA GLY A 221 16.41 13.91 -8.84
C GLY A 221 15.04 14.56 -8.62
N VAL A 222 13.92 13.85 -8.79
CA VAL A 222 12.59 14.50 -8.88
C VAL A 222 12.18 15.25 -7.61
N VAL A 223 12.59 14.78 -6.43
CA VAL A 223 12.34 15.48 -5.15
C VAL A 223 13.27 16.70 -4.96
N THR A 224 14.42 16.74 -5.67
CA THR A 224 15.37 17.87 -5.63
C THR A 224 15.18 18.86 -6.79
N LYS A 225 14.40 18.51 -7.83
CA LYS A 225 14.15 19.37 -8.99
C LYS A 225 13.34 20.61 -8.67
N THR A 226 12.41 20.55 -7.70
CA THR A 226 11.62 21.70 -7.26
C THR A 226 11.30 21.60 -5.77
N ALA A 227 11.40 22.71 -5.03
CA ALA A 227 11.05 22.76 -3.60
C ALA A 227 9.58 22.33 -3.35
N TRP A 228 8.70 22.60 -4.30
CA TRP A 228 7.29 22.22 -4.27
C TRP A 228 7.06 20.71 -4.27
N ALA A 229 7.86 19.94 -5.02
CA ALA A 229 7.74 18.48 -5.03
C ALA A 229 8.09 17.87 -3.67
N GLY A 230 9.11 18.41 -2.99
CA GLY A 230 9.46 18.02 -1.63
C GLY A 230 8.35 18.35 -0.62
N ALA A 231 7.79 19.57 -0.70
CA ALA A 231 6.68 19.97 0.16
C ALA A 231 5.43 19.08 -0.03
N ALA A 232 5.07 18.80 -1.28
CA ALA A 232 3.94 17.92 -1.61
C ALA A 232 4.14 16.48 -1.11
N TYR A 233 5.36 15.95 -1.22
CA TYR A 233 5.70 14.62 -0.71
C TYR A 233 5.57 14.55 0.82
N ASN A 234 6.11 15.54 1.53
CA ASN A 234 5.98 15.62 2.99
C ASN A 234 4.52 15.78 3.43
N LEU A 235 3.74 16.60 2.72
CA LEU A 235 2.32 16.75 2.97
C LEU A 235 1.57 15.43 2.76
N LEU A 236 1.88 14.68 1.69
CA LEU A 236 1.28 13.36 1.43
C LEU A 236 1.54 12.39 2.59
N LEU A 237 2.78 12.33 3.08
CA LEU A 237 3.13 11.48 4.23
C LEU A 237 2.41 11.92 5.51
N TYR A 238 2.29 13.22 5.75
CA TYR A 238 1.55 13.75 6.89
C TYR A 238 0.06 13.40 6.83
N MET A 239 -0.56 13.53 5.65
CA MET A 239 -1.95 13.14 5.41
C MET A 239 -2.14 11.62 5.57
N LEU A 240 -1.21 10.80 5.09
CA LEU A 240 -1.24 9.35 5.26
C LEU A 240 -1.14 8.95 6.74
N ALA A 241 -0.22 9.54 7.49
CA ALA A 241 -0.10 9.29 8.93
C ALA A 241 -1.38 9.67 9.68
N SER A 242 -1.98 10.82 9.33
CA SER A 242 -3.25 11.26 9.89
C SER A 242 -4.38 10.26 9.59
N HIS A 243 -4.47 9.82 8.34
CA HIS A 243 -5.46 8.85 7.89
C HIS A 243 -5.36 7.53 8.67
N VAL A 244 -4.16 6.99 8.84
CA VAL A 244 -3.91 5.77 9.63
C VAL A 244 -4.33 5.96 11.09
N LEU A 245 -3.92 7.07 11.73
CA LEU A 245 -4.25 7.37 13.12
C LEU A 245 -5.76 7.54 13.33
N GLY A 246 -6.41 8.31 12.46
CA GLY A 246 -7.84 8.54 12.50
C GLY A 246 -8.66 7.26 12.30
N ALA A 247 -8.25 6.43 11.33
CA ALA A 247 -8.88 5.15 11.06
C ALA A 247 -8.72 4.17 12.24
N ALA A 248 -7.52 4.09 12.83
CA ALA A 248 -7.28 3.25 14.00
C ALA A 248 -8.11 3.72 15.20
N TRP A 249 -8.15 5.03 15.44
CA TRP A 249 -8.99 5.63 16.47
C TRP A 249 -10.48 5.32 16.27
N TYR A 250 -10.98 5.36 15.04
CA TYR A 250 -12.35 4.96 14.72
C TYR A 250 -12.63 3.50 15.07
N LEU A 251 -11.80 2.57 14.61
CA LEU A 251 -11.99 1.15 14.90
C LEU A 251 -11.97 0.87 16.42
N LEU A 252 -11.02 1.46 17.13
CA LEU A 252 -10.93 1.35 18.58
C LEU A 252 -12.14 2.00 19.28
N SER A 253 -12.73 3.06 18.72
CA SER A 253 -13.97 3.64 19.24
C SER A 253 -15.15 2.68 19.13
N ILE A 254 -15.26 1.93 18.02
CA ILE A 254 -16.27 0.87 17.85
C ILE A 254 -16.01 -0.28 18.83
N GLU A 255 -14.76 -0.72 18.99
CA GLU A 255 -14.39 -1.75 19.97
C GLU A 255 -14.73 -1.32 21.39
N ARG A 256 -14.44 -0.06 21.76
CA ARG A 256 -14.77 0.48 23.08
C ARG A 256 -16.27 0.58 23.29
N TYR A 257 -17.01 1.00 22.26
CA TYR A 257 -18.47 1.11 22.31
C TYR A 257 -19.14 -0.26 22.49
N THR A 258 -18.72 -1.24 21.69
CA THR A 258 -19.22 -2.62 21.80
C THR A 258 -18.76 -3.34 23.07
N HIS A 259 -17.61 -2.94 23.64
CA HIS A 259 -17.16 -3.42 24.94
C HIS A 259 -18.12 -2.98 26.06
N CYS A 260 -18.65 -1.75 26.01
CA CYS A 260 -19.70 -1.32 26.95
C CYS A 260 -20.89 -2.28 26.89
N TRP A 261 -21.41 -2.56 25.69
CA TRP A 261 -22.53 -3.47 25.52
C TRP A 261 -22.25 -4.86 26.07
N LYS A 262 -21.11 -5.47 25.70
CA LYS A 262 -20.72 -6.79 26.18
C LYS A 262 -20.59 -6.82 27.70
N SER A 263 -20.04 -5.76 28.31
CA SER A 263 -19.88 -5.66 29.77
C SER A 263 -21.23 -5.65 30.49
N ILE A 264 -22.17 -4.81 30.05
CA ILE A 264 -23.51 -4.73 30.65
C ILE A 264 -24.29 -6.02 30.41
N CYS A 265 -24.25 -6.54 29.19
CA CYS A 265 -24.91 -7.77 28.79
C CYS A 265 -24.46 -8.94 29.69
N LYS A 266 -23.15 -9.11 29.91
CA LYS A 266 -22.63 -10.18 30.81
C LYS A 266 -23.13 -10.10 32.25
N GLN A 267 -23.46 -8.91 32.74
CA GLN A 267 -23.95 -8.70 34.10
C GLN A 267 -25.48 -8.83 34.21
N GLU A 268 -26.19 -8.82 33.07
CA GLU A 268 -27.65 -8.85 33.04
C GLU A 268 -28.19 -10.28 33.15
N SER A 269 -28.92 -10.52 34.24
CA SER A 269 -29.56 -11.82 34.55
C SER A 269 -31.09 -11.74 34.58
N THR A 270 -31.64 -10.56 34.89
CA THR A 270 -33.08 -10.24 34.87
C THR A 270 -33.28 -8.85 34.26
N PRO A 271 -34.36 -8.59 33.51
CA PRO A 271 -35.46 -9.48 33.11
C PRO A 271 -35.17 -10.37 31.88
N ALA A 272 -34.01 -10.21 31.23
CA ALA A 272 -33.61 -11.06 30.11
C ALA A 272 -32.13 -11.44 30.20
N LYS A 273 -31.83 -12.74 30.07
CA LYS A 273 -30.45 -13.22 29.97
C LYS A 273 -29.81 -12.67 28.70
N CYS A 274 -28.57 -12.20 28.81
CA CYS A 274 -27.81 -11.72 27.67
C CYS A 274 -27.63 -12.79 26.57
N VAL A 275 -27.86 -12.37 25.33
CA VAL A 275 -27.61 -13.16 24.13
C VAL A 275 -26.68 -12.34 23.23
N PRO A 276 -25.36 -12.61 23.21
CA PRO A 276 -24.39 -11.76 22.49
C PRO A 276 -24.67 -11.59 21.00
N HIS A 277 -25.26 -12.61 20.37
CA HIS A 277 -25.67 -12.58 18.97
C HIS A 277 -26.71 -11.48 18.67
N TYR A 278 -27.55 -11.09 19.64
CA TYR A 278 -28.56 -10.03 19.49
C TYR A 278 -27.98 -8.60 19.37
N LEU A 279 -26.68 -8.46 19.57
CA LEU A 279 -25.93 -7.21 19.34
C LEU A 279 -25.51 -7.03 17.87
N ASP A 280 -25.68 -8.03 17.01
CA ASP A 280 -25.38 -7.94 15.57
C ASP A 280 -26.62 -7.49 14.77
N CYS A 281 -26.43 -6.65 13.75
CA CYS A 281 -27.51 -6.18 12.90
C CYS A 281 -28.00 -7.23 11.89
N ASP A 282 -27.26 -8.32 11.64
CA ASP A 282 -27.66 -9.38 10.71
C ASP A 282 -29.01 -10.03 11.08
N ILE A 283 -29.42 -9.90 12.35
CA ILE A 283 -30.65 -10.46 12.92
C ILE A 283 -31.54 -9.41 13.60
N PHE A 284 -31.37 -8.14 13.21
CA PHE A 284 -32.05 -7.00 13.83
C PHE A 284 -33.58 -7.14 13.86
N TYR A 285 -34.16 -7.71 12.79
CA TYR A 285 -35.61 -7.86 12.62
C TYR A 285 -36.19 -9.17 13.18
N LEU A 286 -35.40 -10.01 13.86
CA LEU A 286 -35.92 -11.23 14.46
C LEU A 286 -36.82 -10.90 15.67
N PRO A 287 -38.02 -11.51 15.78
CA PRO A 287 -38.96 -11.25 16.88
C PRO A 287 -38.36 -11.47 18.28
N ASP A 288 -37.52 -12.49 18.44
CA ASP A 288 -36.86 -12.80 19.71
C ASP A 288 -35.87 -11.71 20.13
N ARG A 289 -35.13 -11.15 19.16
CA ARG A 289 -34.21 -10.04 19.41
C ARG A 289 -34.96 -8.78 19.79
N MET A 290 -36.07 -8.47 19.11
CA MET A 290 -36.92 -7.32 19.46
C MET A 290 -37.49 -7.45 20.88
N THR A 291 -37.94 -8.65 21.24
CA THR A 291 -38.45 -8.96 22.59
C THR A 291 -37.37 -8.81 23.65
N TRP A 292 -36.15 -9.26 23.37
CA TRP A 292 -34.99 -9.06 24.24
C TRP A 292 -34.59 -7.58 24.35
N ALA A 293 -34.59 -6.85 23.23
CA ALA A 293 -34.19 -5.45 23.19
C ALA A 293 -35.10 -4.52 24.00
N ASN A 294 -36.39 -4.87 24.14
CA ASN A 294 -37.33 -4.15 25.02
C ASN A 294 -37.10 -4.40 26.52
N LYS A 295 -36.32 -5.43 26.86
CA LYS A 295 -36.09 -5.89 28.25
C LYS A 295 -34.68 -5.58 28.75
N THR A 296 -33.72 -5.38 27.84
CA THR A 296 -32.33 -5.14 28.19
C THR A 296 -32.06 -3.69 28.58
N SER A 297 -31.12 -3.50 29.51
CA SER A 297 -30.55 -2.21 29.89
C SER A 297 -29.25 -1.88 29.14
N VAL A 298 -28.81 -2.74 28.21
CA VAL A 298 -27.55 -2.58 27.46
C VAL A 298 -27.49 -1.27 26.69
N PHE A 299 -28.56 -0.89 26.00
CA PHE A 299 -28.54 0.29 25.14
C PHE A 299 -28.58 1.58 25.94
N SER A 300 -29.44 1.68 26.96
CA SER A 300 -29.54 2.88 27.80
C SER A 300 -28.29 3.11 28.64
N LYS A 301 -27.69 2.07 29.23
CA LYS A 301 -26.46 2.21 30.04
C LYS A 301 -25.20 2.52 29.23
N CYS A 302 -25.26 2.38 27.91
CA CYS A 302 -24.16 2.66 26.99
C CYS A 302 -24.51 3.78 26.00
N ASP A 303 -25.56 4.55 26.28
CA ASP A 303 -25.92 5.73 25.52
C ASP A 303 -25.17 6.94 26.10
N PRO A 304 -24.32 7.63 25.33
CA PRO A 304 -23.64 8.85 25.80
C PRO A 304 -24.61 9.98 26.19
N GLN A 305 -25.82 10.00 25.63
CA GLN A 305 -26.81 11.04 25.89
C GLN A 305 -27.63 10.75 27.16
N GLN A 306 -27.59 9.51 27.66
CA GLN A 306 -28.26 9.10 28.90
C GLN A 306 -27.21 8.73 29.94
N ASP A 307 -26.88 9.67 30.83
CA ASP A 307 -26.07 9.53 32.06
C ASP A 307 -25.28 8.21 32.22
N SER A 308 -24.45 7.89 31.23
CA SER A 308 -23.76 6.60 31.16
C SER A 308 -22.45 6.71 31.91
N SER A 309 -22.30 5.93 32.97
CA SER A 309 -21.08 5.89 33.78
C SER A 309 -19.92 5.15 33.11
N PHE A 310 -20.10 4.65 31.88
CA PHE A 310 -19.08 3.88 31.19
C PHE A 310 -17.94 4.81 30.70
N PRO A 311 -16.68 4.56 31.10
CA PRO A 311 -15.59 5.45 30.73
C PRO A 311 -15.13 5.20 29.29
N TYR A 312 -15.63 5.95 28.31
CA TYR A 312 -15.17 5.83 26.92
C TYR A 312 -13.77 6.44 26.69
N GLY A 313 -13.30 7.29 27.60
CA GLY A 313 -11.95 7.87 27.55
C GLY A 313 -11.71 8.69 26.28
N ILE A 314 -10.59 8.47 25.60
CA ILE A 314 -10.25 9.19 24.36
C ILE A 314 -11.24 8.97 23.20
N PHE A 315 -12.14 7.99 23.33
CA PHE A 315 -13.17 7.69 22.34
C PHE A 315 -14.51 8.36 22.64
N GLN A 316 -14.66 9.04 23.77
CA GLN A 316 -15.91 9.71 24.18
C GLN A 316 -16.44 10.61 23.06
N SER A 317 -15.57 11.43 22.46
CA SER A 317 -15.97 12.33 21.38
C SER A 317 -16.45 11.64 20.09
N ALA A 318 -16.08 10.37 19.85
CA ALA A 318 -16.61 9.59 18.73
C ALA A 318 -18.06 9.16 18.99
N VAL A 319 -18.35 8.86 20.26
CA VAL A 319 -19.63 8.32 20.72
C VAL A 319 -20.62 9.47 20.87
N ASP A 320 -20.27 10.54 21.59
CA ASP A 320 -21.14 11.72 21.82
C ASP A 320 -21.60 12.39 20.51
N LYS A 321 -20.70 12.44 19.52
CA LYS A 321 -20.96 13.05 18.21
C LYS A 321 -21.54 12.07 17.20
N GLY A 322 -21.85 10.83 17.59
CA GLY A 322 -22.45 9.85 16.70
C GLY A 322 -21.56 9.43 15.52
N VAL A 323 -20.24 9.60 15.62
CA VAL A 323 -19.28 9.23 14.54
C VAL A 323 -19.37 7.74 14.23
N VAL A 324 -19.54 6.92 15.27
CA VAL A 324 -19.68 5.45 15.17
C VAL A 324 -20.89 5.00 14.35
N SER A 325 -21.94 5.82 14.29
CA SER A 325 -23.20 5.56 13.57
C SER A 325 -23.31 6.32 12.24
N SER A 326 -22.36 7.23 11.96
CA SER A 326 -22.41 8.14 10.81
C SER A 326 -22.16 7.45 9.46
N SER A 327 -22.56 8.12 8.37
CA SER A 327 -22.25 7.68 7.01
C SER A 327 -20.74 7.68 6.76
N PHE A 328 -20.28 6.83 5.82
CA PHE A 328 -18.85 6.65 5.54
C PHE A 328 -18.09 7.96 5.31
N ILE A 329 -18.63 8.86 4.49
CA ILE A 329 -17.97 10.14 4.16
C ILE A 329 -17.81 11.00 5.41
N ALA A 330 -18.88 11.13 6.22
CA ALA A 330 -18.85 11.96 7.42
C ALA A 330 -17.85 11.42 8.46
N LYS A 331 -17.89 10.11 8.75
CA LYS A 331 -16.94 9.51 9.70
C LYS A 331 -15.50 9.56 9.17
N TYR A 332 -15.28 9.34 7.87
CA TYR A 332 -13.95 9.41 7.25
C TYR A 332 -13.31 10.79 7.46
N PHE A 333 -14.00 11.86 7.09
CA PHE A 333 -13.45 13.22 7.24
C PHE A 333 -13.30 13.64 8.69
N TYR A 334 -14.23 13.24 9.57
CA TYR A 334 -14.11 13.51 11.00
C TYR A 334 -12.87 12.83 11.60
N CYS A 335 -12.65 11.56 11.27
CA CYS A 335 -11.51 10.79 11.75
C CYS A 335 -10.19 11.28 11.16
N LEU A 336 -10.17 11.66 9.87
CA LEU A 336 -9.01 12.31 9.25
C LEU A 336 -8.68 13.64 9.94
N TRP A 337 -9.69 14.45 10.25
CA TRP A 337 -9.51 15.68 11.00
C TRP A 337 -8.98 15.41 12.41
N TRP A 338 -9.52 14.41 13.11
CA TRP A 338 -9.05 14.00 14.43
C TRP A 338 -7.57 13.59 14.38
N GLY A 339 -7.16 12.79 13.40
CA GLY A 339 -5.77 12.38 13.19
C GLY A 339 -4.84 13.58 12.96
N LEU A 340 -5.27 14.57 12.18
CA LEU A 340 -4.50 15.79 11.91
C LEU A 340 -4.26 16.59 13.19
N GLN A 341 -5.26 16.66 14.08
CA GLN A 341 -5.11 17.33 15.36
C GLN A 341 -4.09 16.62 16.26
N GLN A 342 -4.08 15.29 16.30
CA GLN A 342 -3.14 14.57 17.15
C GLN A 342 -1.70 14.70 16.65
N LEU A 343 -1.48 14.61 15.35
CA LEU A 343 -0.15 14.85 14.76
C LEU A 343 0.33 16.28 15.03
N ARG A 344 -0.56 17.28 14.94
CA ARG A 344 -0.22 18.66 15.27
C ARG A 344 0.27 18.80 16.71
N ARG A 345 -0.39 18.13 17.67
CA ARG A 345 0.00 18.16 19.09
C ARG A 345 1.33 17.44 19.34
N ILE A 346 1.58 16.31 18.67
CA ILE A 346 2.83 15.56 18.79
C ILE A 346 4.02 16.36 18.22
N CYS A 347 3.83 16.99 17.07
CA CYS A 347 4.88 17.77 16.41
C CYS A 347 5.13 19.15 17.04
N ASN A 348 4.24 19.62 17.92
CA ASN A 348 4.43 20.86 18.66
C ASN A 348 3.85 20.75 20.07
N PRO A 349 4.60 20.14 21.02
CA PRO A 349 4.14 19.90 22.39
C PRO A 349 4.00 21.17 23.26
N SER A 350 4.27 22.35 22.68
CA SER A 350 4.29 23.66 23.35
C SER A 350 2.93 24.39 23.33
N LEU A 351 1.88 23.74 22.84
CA LEU A 351 0.50 24.22 22.68
C LEU A 351 -0.46 23.11 23.09
#